data_AF-A0A8U1EY70-F1
#
_entry.id   AF-A0A8U1EY70-F1
#
_cell.length_a   1.000
_cell.length_b   1.000
_cell.length_c   1.000
_cell.angle_alpha   90.00
_cell.angle_beta   90.00
_cell.angle_gamma   90.00
#
_symmetry.space_group_name_H-M   'P 1'
#
loop_
_entity.id
_entity.type
_entity.pdbx_description
1 polymer ?
#
loop_
_entity_poly.entity_id
_entity_poly.type
_entity_poly.pdbx_seq_one_letter_code
_entity_poly.pdbx_strand_id
1 'polypeptide(L)'
;MPLLESGWLLRHSVVMCLLLHSLVLMTFCFHHAATSCSQGCYCSESDGRGKTVRCSNLRLTEIPQDLPNDTQRIYLDFNLLTVVPSNAFWDLPMLSELDLSNNELAQLEPGAFRGLGPSLTFLDLSSNKLVNFNPEAFEGLRARTNLTNNPWHCDCNLQLAMPLIDLEPLSLTGIVCETSEPPDVGAEGVPFLLAQDLDLCVVMKKTTDVAMLVTMFGWFTMVISYLVYYVRNNTEDARRHLEYLKSLPTKQEQSEASSTISTVV
;
A
#
# COMPACT_ATOMS: atom_id res chain seq x y z
N MET A 1 43.87 78.23 14.58
CA MET A 1 44.05 76.93 15.26
C MET A 1 42.87 76.01 14.88
N PRO A 2 42.92 75.25 13.77
CA PRO A 2 41.81 74.41 13.31
C PRO A 2 42.21 72.93 13.34
N LEU A 3 42.39 72.36 14.54
CA LEU A 3 42.75 70.94 14.70
C LEU A 3 41.83 70.16 15.66
N LEU A 4 40.75 70.78 16.14
CA LEU A 4 39.85 70.17 17.13
C LEU A 4 38.50 69.71 16.55
N GLU A 5 38.09 70.16 15.36
CA GLU A 5 36.79 69.80 14.75
C GLU A 5 36.83 68.49 13.94
N SER A 6 37.98 68.15 13.33
CA SER A 6 38.12 66.94 12.50
C SER A 6 38.03 65.63 13.30
N GLY A 7 38.55 65.61 14.53
CA GLY A 7 38.46 64.45 15.42
C GLY A 7 37.04 64.18 15.95
N TRP A 8 36.21 65.21 16.04
CA TRP A 8 34.83 65.10 16.54
C TRP A 8 33.90 64.47 15.50
N LEU A 9 34.02 64.87 14.22
CA LEU A 9 33.24 64.32 13.11
C LEU A 9 33.63 62.86 12.79
N LEU A 10 34.92 62.53 12.84
CA LEU A 10 35.39 61.15 12.67
C LEU A 10 34.91 60.24 13.80
N ARG A 11 34.92 60.71 15.06
CA ARG A 11 34.39 59.93 16.19
C ARG A 11 32.88 59.64 16.07
N HIS A 12 32.08 60.61 15.64
CA HIS A 12 30.63 60.43 15.47
C HIS A 12 30.31 59.49 14.29
N SER A 13 31.07 59.60 13.20
CA SER A 13 30.95 58.71 12.04
C SER A 13 31.27 57.25 12.40
N VAL A 14 32.32 57.01 13.19
CA VAL A 14 32.70 55.66 13.65
C VAL A 14 31.67 55.08 14.61
N VAL A 15 31.14 55.88 15.55
CA VAL A 15 30.11 55.42 16.50
C VAL A 15 28.80 55.08 15.77
N MET A 16 28.37 55.91 14.81
CA MET A 16 27.19 55.61 13.98
C MET A 16 27.38 54.35 13.13
N CYS A 17 28.57 54.15 12.56
CA CYS A 17 28.89 52.96 11.77
C CYS A 17 28.89 51.68 12.62
N LEU A 18 29.45 51.74 13.83
CA LEU A 18 29.42 50.62 14.79
C LEU A 18 28.00 50.31 15.25
N LEU A 19 27.18 51.33 15.49
CA LEU A 19 25.76 51.15 15.84
C LEU A 19 24.99 50.51 14.69
N LEU A 20 25.19 50.96 13.45
CA LEU A 20 24.59 50.36 12.25
C LEU A 20 25.03 48.91 12.04
N HIS A 21 26.33 48.61 12.18
CA HIS A 21 26.83 47.24 12.13
C HIS A 21 26.24 46.37 13.25
N SER A 22 26.12 46.88 14.47
CA SER A 22 25.49 46.15 15.57
C SER A 22 24.00 45.91 15.32
N LEU A 23 23.28 46.88 14.74
CA LEU A 23 21.88 46.74 14.38
C LEU A 23 21.69 45.70 13.26
N VAL A 24 22.56 45.74 12.25
CA VAL A 24 22.58 44.78 11.14
C VAL A 24 22.90 43.37 11.67
N LEU A 25 23.93 43.22 12.50
CA LEU A 25 24.25 41.95 13.17
C LEU A 25 23.08 41.42 13.99
N MET A 26 22.39 42.29 14.76
CA MET A 26 21.19 41.90 15.48
C MET A 26 20.06 41.46 14.54
N THR A 27 19.81 42.17 13.43
CA THR A 27 18.79 41.75 12.43
C THR A 27 19.13 40.44 11.73
N PHE A 28 20.42 40.14 11.51
CA PHE A 28 20.88 38.85 11.00
C PHE A 28 20.76 37.74 12.04
N CYS A 29 21.03 38.01 13.32
CA CYS A 29 20.78 37.09 14.43
C CYS A 29 19.28 36.79 14.61
N PHE A 30 18.41 37.80 14.45
CA PHE A 30 16.96 37.59 14.48
C PHE A 30 16.44 36.84 13.25
N HIS A 31 17.05 37.02 12.07
CA HIS A 31 16.70 36.25 10.86
C HIS A 31 17.14 34.78 10.93
N HIS A 32 18.24 34.46 11.61
CA HIS A 32 18.67 33.06 11.79
C HIS A 32 17.91 32.32 12.88
N ALA A 33 17.19 33.02 13.76
CA ALA A 33 16.45 32.41 14.87
C ALA A 33 15.02 31.98 14.52
N ALA A 34 14.55 32.24 13.28
CA ALA A 34 13.20 31.92 12.83
C ALA A 34 13.21 30.95 11.64
N THR A 35 13.67 29.72 11.87
CA THR A 35 13.28 28.58 11.03
C THR A 35 11.79 28.33 11.26
N SER A 36 10.96 28.84 10.35
CA SER A 36 9.50 28.81 10.39
C SER A 36 8.98 27.36 10.46
N CYS A 37 8.63 26.92 11.66
CA CYS A 37 7.77 25.76 11.90
C CYS A 37 6.30 26.16 11.64
N SER A 38 5.41 25.21 11.37
CA SER A 38 3.97 25.48 11.35
C SER A 38 3.51 26.14 12.66
N GLN A 39 2.49 26.99 12.58
CA GLN A 39 2.03 27.81 13.70
C GLN A 39 1.52 26.93 14.85
N GLY A 40 2.33 26.78 15.92
CA GLY A 40 2.00 25.98 17.10
C GLY A 40 2.94 24.80 17.36
N CYS A 41 3.70 24.35 16.37
CA CYS A 41 4.69 23.27 16.55
C CYS A 41 6.05 23.81 16.99
N TYR A 42 6.75 23.01 17.79
CA TYR A 42 8.12 23.31 18.24
C TYR A 42 9.13 22.59 17.36
N CYS A 43 9.93 23.36 16.63
CA CYS A 43 11.02 22.86 15.80
C CYS A 43 12.36 23.04 16.52
N SER A 44 13.14 21.97 16.66
CA SER A 44 14.49 22.00 17.22
C SER A 44 15.48 21.36 16.26
N GLU A 45 16.63 22.00 16.09
CA GLU A 45 17.77 21.42 15.39
C GLU A 45 18.65 20.68 16.41
N SER A 46 19.08 19.46 16.08
CA SER A 46 20.14 18.77 16.84
C SER A 46 21.41 18.80 16.01
N ASP A 47 22.51 19.30 16.59
CA ASP A 47 23.83 19.35 15.96
C ASP A 47 24.16 18.01 15.25
N GLY A 48 24.09 18.02 13.91
CA GLY A 48 24.40 16.87 13.04
C GLY A 48 23.34 15.76 12.94
N ARG A 49 22.15 15.88 13.55
CA ARG A 49 21.06 14.86 13.52
C ARG A 49 19.75 15.38 12.93
N GLY A 50 19.82 16.43 12.12
CA GLY A 50 18.68 17.03 11.42
C GLY A 50 17.66 17.70 12.33
N LYS A 51 16.56 18.15 11.72
CA LYS A 51 15.49 18.86 12.42
C LYS A 51 14.48 17.89 13.03
N THR A 52 14.04 18.23 14.23
CA THR A 52 13.01 17.51 14.97
C THR A 52 11.81 18.42 15.14
N VAL A 53 10.66 17.99 14.65
CA VAL A 53 9.39 18.72 14.74
C VAL A 53 8.52 18.05 15.81
N ARG A 54 8.13 18.82 16.83
CA ARG A 54 7.26 18.37 17.91
C ARG A 54 5.94 19.13 17.86
N CYS A 55 4.87 18.42 17.56
CA CYS A 55 3.50 18.89 17.44
C CYS A 55 2.56 18.16 18.40
N SER A 56 3.09 17.63 19.51
CA SER A 56 2.36 16.77 20.45
C SER A 56 1.33 17.55 21.27
N ASN A 57 0.15 16.97 21.51
CA ASN A 57 -0.91 17.55 22.35
C ASN A 57 -1.37 18.96 21.97
N LEU A 58 -1.53 19.20 20.67
CA LEU A 58 -1.99 20.48 20.10
C LEU A 58 -3.45 20.42 19.61
N ARG A 59 -4.14 19.29 19.85
CA ARG A 59 -5.52 19.03 19.38
C ARG A 59 -5.64 19.14 17.85
N LEU A 60 -4.59 18.75 17.13
CA LEU A 60 -4.58 18.77 15.68
C LEU A 60 -5.57 17.74 15.13
N THR A 61 -6.38 18.15 14.18
CA THR A 61 -7.29 17.26 13.42
C THR A 61 -6.72 16.85 12.07
N GLU A 62 -5.70 17.59 11.59
CA GLU A 62 -5.03 17.37 10.30
C GLU A 62 -3.51 17.44 10.47
N ILE A 63 -2.80 16.75 9.58
CA ILE A 63 -1.33 16.76 9.55
C ILE A 63 -0.85 18.10 8.97
N PRO A 64 0.05 18.84 9.63
CA PRO A 64 0.58 20.09 9.10
C PRO A 64 1.32 19.88 7.78
N GLN A 65 1.00 20.67 6.75
CA GLN A 65 1.66 20.58 5.44
C GLN A 65 2.97 21.39 5.37
N ASP A 66 3.12 22.38 6.25
CA ASP A 66 4.29 23.27 6.29
C ASP A 66 5.45 22.69 7.11
N LEU A 67 5.89 21.48 6.76
CA LEU A 67 6.99 20.80 7.43
C LEU A 67 8.29 20.98 6.62
N PRO A 68 9.41 21.32 7.26
CA PRO A 68 10.67 21.52 6.55
C PRO A 68 11.23 20.20 6.02
N ASN A 69 11.73 20.19 4.78
CA ASN A 69 12.18 18.98 4.08
C ASN A 69 13.40 18.27 4.69
N ASP A 70 14.16 18.95 5.55
CA ASP A 70 15.30 18.43 6.31
C ASP A 70 14.90 17.88 7.69
N THR A 71 13.60 17.70 7.92
CA THR A 71 13.05 17.04 9.11
C THR A 71 13.42 15.56 9.12
N GLN A 72 14.03 15.13 10.22
CA GLN A 72 14.35 13.72 10.46
C GLN A 72 13.37 13.05 11.41
N ARG A 73 12.71 13.80 12.29
CA ARG A 73 11.83 13.23 13.31
C ARG A 73 10.59 14.09 13.49
N ILE A 74 9.43 13.46 13.47
CA ILE A 74 8.12 14.12 13.66
C ILE A 74 7.39 13.43 14.81
N TYR A 75 6.96 14.24 15.76
CA TYR A 75 6.11 13.82 16.88
C TYR A 75 4.75 14.51 16.73
N LEU A 76 3.72 13.74 16.39
CA LEU A 76 2.32 14.15 16.24
C LEU A 76 1.41 13.41 17.25
N ASP A 77 2.00 12.90 18.32
CA ASP A 77 1.34 12.16 19.39
C ASP A 77 0.35 12.99 20.21
N PHE A 78 -0.64 12.32 20.82
CA PHE A 78 -1.69 12.94 21.65
C PHE A 78 -2.49 14.03 20.92
N ASN A 79 -2.79 13.83 19.63
CA ASN A 79 -3.66 14.73 18.86
C ASN A 79 -5.02 14.05 18.57
N LEU A 80 -5.79 14.63 17.66
CA LEU A 80 -7.15 14.20 17.28
C LEU A 80 -7.19 13.84 15.79
N LEU A 81 -6.08 13.33 15.24
CA LEU A 81 -6.00 12.93 13.84
C LEU A 81 -6.89 11.72 13.61
N THR A 82 -7.75 11.75 12.59
CA THR A 82 -8.67 10.64 12.27
C THR A 82 -8.25 9.84 11.04
N VAL A 83 -7.52 10.46 10.12
CA VAL A 83 -7.06 9.85 8.86
C VAL A 83 -5.65 10.33 8.54
N VAL A 84 -4.81 9.42 8.01
CA VAL A 84 -3.57 9.80 7.32
C VAL A 84 -3.83 9.78 5.81
N PRO A 85 -3.84 10.94 5.12
CA PRO A 85 -4.09 11.01 3.69
C PRO A 85 -2.91 10.46 2.87
N SER A 86 -3.18 10.08 1.62
CA SER A 86 -2.14 9.66 0.69
C SER A 86 -1.08 10.75 0.53
N ASN A 87 0.19 10.35 0.49
CA ASN A 87 1.33 11.27 0.31
C ASN A 87 1.47 12.34 1.42
N ALA A 88 0.89 12.14 2.60
CA ALA A 88 0.96 13.11 3.71
C ALA A 88 2.40 13.56 4.07
N PHE A 89 3.37 12.67 3.85
CA PHE A 89 4.77 12.89 4.20
C PHE A 89 5.71 12.82 2.98
N TRP A 90 5.17 12.97 1.76
CA TRP A 90 5.94 12.79 0.53
C TRP A 90 7.14 13.74 0.40
N ASP A 91 7.00 14.99 0.89
CA ASP A 91 8.03 16.02 0.81
C ASP A 91 9.11 15.91 1.92
N LEU A 92 9.13 14.80 2.66
CA LEU A 92 10.02 14.58 3.81
C LEU A 92 10.95 13.38 3.59
N PRO A 93 11.86 13.43 2.60
CA PRO A 93 12.69 12.29 2.20
C PRO A 93 13.75 11.89 3.24
N MET A 94 13.96 12.70 4.28
CA MET A 94 14.94 12.46 5.34
C MET A 94 14.28 11.96 6.64
N LEU A 95 12.97 11.78 6.64
CA LEU A 95 12.22 11.38 7.82
C LEU A 95 12.60 9.96 8.23
N SER A 96 13.10 9.81 9.46
CA SER A 96 13.57 8.55 10.05
C SER A 96 12.68 8.04 11.18
N GLU A 97 11.97 8.94 11.87
CA GLU A 97 11.08 8.62 13.00
C GLU A 97 9.76 9.39 12.85
N LEU A 98 8.65 8.67 12.89
CA LEU A 98 7.31 9.24 12.84
C LEU A 98 6.46 8.65 13.97
N ASP A 99 6.04 9.51 14.89
CA ASP A 99 5.14 9.15 15.99
C ASP A 99 3.75 9.76 15.75
N LEU A 100 2.78 8.88 15.54
CA LEU A 100 1.35 9.16 15.39
C LEU A 100 0.53 8.48 16.49
N SER A 101 1.18 8.07 17.59
CA SER A 101 0.53 7.37 18.69
C SER A 101 -0.50 8.25 19.40
N ASN A 102 -1.44 7.63 20.11
CA ASN A 102 -2.43 8.34 20.92
C ASN A 102 -3.24 9.38 20.11
N ASN A 103 -3.67 9.00 18.91
CA ASN A 103 -4.58 9.77 18.06
C ASN A 103 -5.93 9.04 17.93
N GLU A 104 -6.80 9.51 17.05
CA GLU A 104 -8.09 8.90 16.74
C GLU A 104 -8.10 8.23 15.34
N LEU A 105 -6.92 7.78 14.87
CA LEU A 105 -6.78 7.29 13.50
C LEU A 105 -7.63 6.04 13.29
N ALA A 106 -8.64 6.16 12.43
CA ALA A 106 -9.53 5.07 12.06
C ALA A 106 -9.18 4.49 10.68
N GLN A 107 -8.52 5.28 9.83
CA GLN A 107 -8.19 4.88 8.46
C GLN A 107 -6.82 5.42 8.04
N LEU A 108 -6.10 4.60 7.28
CA LEU A 108 -4.89 4.98 6.55
C LEU A 108 -5.20 4.88 5.06
N GLU A 109 -5.10 5.99 4.34
CA GLU A 109 -5.31 6.00 2.89
C GLU A 109 -4.21 5.21 2.16
N PRO A 110 -4.48 4.64 0.97
CA PRO A 110 -3.46 4.01 0.15
C PRO A 110 -2.27 4.94 -0.09
N GLY A 111 -1.05 4.46 0.13
CA GLY A 111 0.15 5.28 0.01
C GLY A 111 0.26 6.43 1.05
N ALA A 112 -0.36 6.30 2.22
CA ALA A 112 -0.19 7.23 3.35
C ALA A 112 1.28 7.53 3.66
N PHE A 113 2.14 6.51 3.64
CA PHE A 113 3.58 6.61 3.92
C PHE A 113 4.46 6.56 2.66
N ARG A 114 3.88 6.87 1.50
CA ARG A 114 4.60 6.83 0.23
C ARG A 114 5.77 7.83 0.24
N GLY A 115 6.93 7.39 -0.25
CA GLY A 115 8.15 8.20 -0.28
C GLY A 115 9.05 8.04 0.97
N LEU A 116 8.51 7.49 2.06
CA LEU A 116 9.25 7.29 3.32
C LEU A 116 10.04 5.97 3.39
N GLY A 117 9.77 5.02 2.49
CA GLY A 117 10.42 3.71 2.44
C GLY A 117 11.97 3.67 2.58
N PRO A 118 12.75 4.59 1.96
CA PRO A 118 14.21 4.56 2.07
C PRO A 118 14.77 5.17 3.36
N SER A 119 14.04 6.05 4.03
CA SER A 119 14.54 6.84 5.15
C SER A 119 13.92 6.46 6.49
N LEU A 120 12.66 6.03 6.51
CA LEU A 120 11.92 5.77 7.73
C LEU A 120 12.40 4.49 8.39
N THR A 121 12.71 4.61 9.67
CA THR A 121 13.23 3.51 10.49
C THR A 121 12.26 3.09 11.58
N PHE A 122 11.41 4.00 12.03
CA PHE A 122 10.45 3.78 13.10
C PHE A 122 9.13 4.53 12.83
N LEU A 123 8.03 3.81 12.99
CA LEU A 123 6.67 4.31 12.84
C LEU A 123 5.83 3.85 14.04
N ASP A 124 5.33 4.79 14.83
CA ASP A 124 4.41 4.49 15.92
C ASP A 124 2.97 4.86 15.54
N LEU A 125 2.09 3.86 15.48
CA LEU A 125 0.65 3.99 15.27
C LEU A 125 -0.14 3.44 16.47
N SER A 126 0.51 3.23 17.61
CA SER A 126 -0.12 2.64 18.78
C SER A 126 -1.19 3.54 19.39
N SER A 127 -2.13 2.93 20.11
CA SER A 127 -3.20 3.66 20.82
C SER A 127 -4.03 4.55 19.89
N ASN A 128 -4.46 3.98 18.76
CA ASN A 128 -5.34 4.61 17.77
C ASN A 128 -6.68 3.84 17.67
N LYS A 129 -7.44 4.06 16.59
CA LYS A 129 -8.74 3.44 16.32
C LYS A 129 -8.72 2.58 15.05
N LEU A 130 -7.56 2.05 14.68
CA LEU A 130 -7.41 1.25 13.47
C LEU A 130 -8.06 -0.12 13.67
N VAL A 131 -9.07 -0.40 12.85
CA VAL A 131 -9.81 -1.67 12.88
C VAL A 131 -9.23 -2.65 11.87
N ASN A 132 -9.13 -2.23 10.61
CA ASN A 132 -8.64 -3.09 9.53
C ASN A 132 -7.21 -2.72 9.15
N PHE A 133 -6.41 -3.73 8.84
CA PHE A 133 -5.08 -3.50 8.30
C PHE A 133 -5.15 -3.21 6.80
N ASN A 134 -4.50 -2.14 6.34
CA ASN A 134 -4.45 -1.76 4.93
C ASN A 134 -3.03 -1.95 4.36
N PRO A 135 -2.75 -3.04 3.61
CA PRO A 135 -1.42 -3.28 3.03
C PRO A 135 -0.94 -2.18 2.09
N GLU A 136 -1.84 -1.52 1.37
CA GLU A 136 -1.51 -0.46 0.41
C GLU A 136 -0.99 0.81 1.12
N ALA A 137 -1.34 1.03 2.38
CA ALA A 137 -0.82 2.15 3.16
C ALA A 137 0.67 1.97 3.50
N PHE A 138 1.12 0.72 3.67
CA PHE A 138 2.47 0.33 4.07
C PHE A 138 3.34 -0.13 2.89
N GLU A 139 2.86 -0.02 1.66
CA GLU A 139 3.57 -0.52 0.48
C GLU A 139 4.97 0.10 0.36
N GLY A 140 5.99 -0.76 0.30
CA GLY A 140 7.39 -0.34 0.18
C GLY A 140 8.02 0.24 1.45
N LEU A 141 7.28 0.27 2.57
CA LEU A 141 7.82 0.69 3.87
C LEU A 141 8.64 -0.44 4.51
N ARG A 142 9.82 -0.09 5.06
CA ARG A 142 10.71 -1.03 5.77
C ARG A 142 11.09 -0.51 7.15
N ALA A 143 10.14 0.14 7.81
CA ALA A 143 10.30 0.71 9.13
C ALA A 143 9.78 -0.25 10.21
N ARG A 144 10.43 -0.24 11.38
CA ARG A 144 9.87 -0.89 12.57
C ARG A 144 8.57 -0.21 12.94
N THR A 145 7.47 -0.96 12.90
CA THR A 145 6.13 -0.42 13.09
C THR A 145 5.52 -0.92 14.40
N ASN A 146 5.02 0.01 15.21
CA ASN A 146 4.25 -0.28 16.42
C ASN A 146 2.75 -0.12 16.13
N LEU A 147 2.01 -1.22 16.24
CA LEU A 147 0.56 -1.31 15.96
C LEU A 147 -0.27 -1.63 17.22
N THR A 148 0.34 -1.58 18.40
CA THR A 148 -0.32 -1.99 19.65
C THR A 148 -1.51 -1.12 20.02
N ASN A 149 -2.39 -1.62 20.88
CA ASN A 149 -3.51 -0.85 21.44
C ASN A 149 -4.44 -0.25 20.37
N ASN A 150 -4.74 -1.02 19.33
CA ASN A 150 -5.73 -0.69 18.31
C ASN A 150 -6.83 -1.76 18.30
N PRO A 151 -8.08 -1.40 17.96
CA PRO A 151 -9.24 -2.29 17.94
C PRO A 151 -9.22 -3.24 16.72
N TRP A 152 -8.17 -4.05 16.59
CA TRP A 152 -7.91 -4.84 15.39
C TRP A 152 -9.02 -5.86 15.12
N HIS A 153 -9.53 -5.83 13.90
CA HIS A 153 -10.31 -6.89 13.29
C HIS A 153 -9.36 -7.88 12.62
N CYS A 154 -9.25 -9.07 13.20
CA CYS A 154 -8.35 -10.10 12.70
C CYS A 154 -9.04 -10.93 11.62
N ASP A 155 -8.60 -10.75 10.38
CA ASP A 155 -9.06 -11.47 9.22
C ASP A 155 -7.88 -12.13 8.47
N CYS A 156 -8.18 -12.78 7.35
CA CYS A 156 -7.15 -13.37 6.49
C CYS A 156 -6.18 -12.31 5.91
N ASN A 157 -6.62 -11.07 5.67
CA ASN A 157 -5.76 -10.03 5.12
C ASN A 157 -4.67 -9.62 6.13
N LEU A 158 -5.05 -9.44 7.39
CA LEU A 158 -4.10 -9.18 8.47
C LEU A 158 -3.11 -10.35 8.61
N GLN A 159 -3.59 -11.61 8.56
CA GLN A 159 -2.73 -12.79 8.62
C GLN A 159 -1.65 -12.81 7.53
N LEU A 160 -2.01 -12.43 6.31
CA LEU A 160 -1.08 -12.40 5.18
C LEU A 160 -0.14 -11.19 5.21
N ALA A 161 -0.57 -10.07 5.79
CA ALA A 161 0.21 -8.84 5.82
C ALA A 161 1.29 -8.84 6.90
N MET A 162 1.06 -9.48 8.03
CA MET A 162 1.95 -9.41 9.19
C MET A 162 3.40 -9.89 8.93
N PRO A 163 3.65 -10.95 8.13
CA PRO A 163 5.01 -11.32 7.74
C PRO A 163 5.73 -10.30 6.84
N LEU A 164 5.00 -9.38 6.21
CA LEU A 164 5.56 -8.39 5.29
C LEU A 164 6.05 -7.13 6.01
N ILE A 165 5.66 -6.94 7.27
CA ILE A 165 5.94 -5.73 8.05
C ILE A 165 7.00 -6.06 9.09
N ASP A 166 7.98 -5.17 9.24
CA ASP A 166 8.92 -5.26 10.34
C ASP A 166 8.25 -4.73 11.61
N LEU A 167 7.77 -5.63 12.46
CA LEU A 167 7.10 -5.29 13.71
C LEU A 167 8.13 -5.11 14.82
N GLU A 168 7.91 -4.11 15.68
CA GLU A 168 8.79 -3.92 16.83
C GLU A 168 8.68 -5.14 17.80
N PRO A 169 9.79 -5.77 18.21
CA PRO A 169 9.76 -7.04 18.95
C PRO A 169 9.08 -6.97 20.33
N LEU A 170 8.98 -5.78 20.93
CA LEU A 170 8.24 -5.53 22.18
C LEU A 170 6.73 -5.34 21.96
N SER A 171 6.31 -5.10 20.72
CA SER A 171 4.94 -4.78 20.32
C SER A 171 4.13 -6.01 19.91
N LEU A 172 4.77 -7.17 19.77
CA LEU A 172 4.15 -8.39 19.25
C LEU A 172 3.06 -8.99 20.17
N THR A 173 3.11 -8.72 21.47
CA THR A 173 2.07 -9.17 22.42
C THR A 173 0.93 -8.17 22.58
N GLY A 174 1.09 -6.93 22.12
CA GLY A 174 0.12 -5.85 22.27
C GLY A 174 -0.84 -5.67 21.09
N ILE A 175 -0.66 -6.45 20.02
CA ILE A 175 -1.62 -6.54 18.92
C ILE A 175 -2.64 -7.61 19.31
N VAL A 176 -3.79 -7.19 19.81
CA VAL A 176 -4.86 -8.10 20.28
C VAL A 176 -6.05 -7.95 19.34
N CYS A 177 -6.63 -9.07 18.93
CA CYS A 177 -7.84 -9.07 18.12
C CYS A 177 -9.03 -8.65 18.98
N GLU A 178 -9.70 -7.54 18.64
CA GLU A 178 -10.97 -7.17 19.29
C GLU A 178 -12.14 -7.94 18.67
N THR A 179 -12.09 -8.12 17.36
CA THR A 179 -13.05 -8.93 16.60
C THR A 179 -12.29 -9.81 15.61
N SER A 180 -12.91 -10.87 15.10
CA SER A 180 -12.28 -11.72 14.08
C SER A 180 -13.27 -12.25 13.05
N GLU A 181 -12.79 -12.44 11.82
CA GLU A 181 -13.49 -13.18 10.79
C GLU A 181 -12.61 -14.35 10.32
N PRO A 182 -13.05 -15.62 10.52
CA PRO A 182 -14.36 -16.08 10.98
C PRO A 182 -14.59 -15.94 12.50
N PRO A 183 -15.83 -15.73 12.98
CA PRO A 183 -16.11 -15.48 14.40
C PRO A 183 -15.86 -16.69 15.32
N ASP A 184 -16.02 -17.92 14.81
CA ASP A 184 -15.89 -19.15 15.61
C ASP A 184 -14.44 -19.61 15.83
N VAL A 185 -13.45 -18.82 15.43
CA VAL A 185 -12.03 -19.18 15.51
C VAL A 185 -11.44 -18.88 16.90
N GLY A 186 -12.12 -18.08 17.73
CA GLY A 186 -11.68 -17.78 19.09
C GLY A 186 -10.45 -16.89 19.15
N ALA A 187 -10.21 -16.08 18.12
CA ALA A 187 -9.11 -15.12 18.09
C ALA A 187 -9.40 -13.88 18.95
N GLU A 188 -10.66 -13.58 19.27
CA GLU A 188 -11.06 -12.43 20.08
C GLU A 188 -10.42 -12.44 21.48
N GLY A 189 -9.78 -11.32 21.84
CA GLY A 189 -9.04 -11.16 23.10
C GLY A 189 -7.69 -11.86 23.13
N VAL A 190 -7.27 -12.52 22.06
CA VAL A 190 -5.99 -13.23 21.98
C VAL A 190 -4.95 -12.34 21.28
N PRO A 191 -3.70 -12.28 21.79
CA PRO A 191 -2.60 -11.66 21.06
C PRO A 191 -2.41 -12.31 19.69
N PHE A 192 -2.20 -11.48 18.67
CA PHE A 192 -2.13 -11.92 17.28
C PHE A 192 -1.07 -13.01 17.04
N LEU A 193 0.08 -12.95 17.71
CA LEU A 193 1.10 -14.01 17.64
C LEU A 193 0.57 -15.40 17.99
N LEU A 194 -0.32 -15.48 18.97
CA LEU A 194 -0.96 -16.73 19.37
C LEU A 194 -2.13 -17.07 18.43
N ALA A 195 -2.76 -16.06 17.84
CA ALA A 195 -3.77 -16.24 16.81
C ALA A 195 -3.19 -16.71 15.45
N GLN A 196 -1.88 -16.57 15.19
CA GLN A 196 -1.26 -17.10 13.96
C GLN A 196 -1.32 -18.63 13.87
N ASP A 197 -1.40 -19.33 15.01
CA ASP A 197 -1.64 -20.77 15.05
C ASP A 197 -3.08 -21.13 14.65
N LEU A 198 -3.98 -20.13 14.58
CA LEU A 198 -5.33 -20.26 14.06
C LEU A 198 -5.34 -19.90 12.57
N ASP A 199 -6.03 -20.71 11.76
CA ASP A 199 -6.14 -20.47 10.32
C ASP A 199 -7.34 -19.56 10.01
N LEU A 200 -7.13 -18.23 10.04
CA LEU A 200 -8.16 -17.22 9.70
C LEU A 200 -8.52 -17.29 8.20
N CYS A 201 -7.66 -17.87 7.37
CA CYS A 201 -7.87 -18.02 5.93
C CYS A 201 -8.67 -19.29 5.56
N VAL A 202 -9.13 -20.10 6.52
CA VAL A 202 -9.92 -21.33 6.27
C VAL A 202 -11.14 -21.06 5.37
N VAL A 203 -11.88 -19.99 5.64
CA VAL A 203 -13.10 -19.68 4.88
C VAL A 203 -12.77 -19.35 3.42
N MET A 204 -11.73 -18.53 3.19
CA MET A 204 -11.25 -18.22 1.84
C MET A 204 -10.82 -19.49 1.10
N LYS A 205 -10.01 -20.35 1.74
CA LYS A 205 -9.56 -21.62 1.17
C LYS A 205 -10.72 -22.56 0.82
N LYS A 206 -11.72 -22.65 1.70
CA LYS A 206 -12.91 -23.47 1.47
C LYS A 206 -13.76 -22.93 0.32
N THR A 207 -13.90 -21.62 0.19
CA THR A 207 -14.63 -21.01 -0.94
C THR A 207 -13.92 -21.23 -2.27
N THR A 208 -12.58 -21.16 -2.31
CA THR A 208 -11.80 -21.46 -3.52
C THR A 208 -11.91 -22.93 -3.92
N ASP A 209 -11.88 -23.87 -2.97
CA ASP A 209 -12.05 -25.30 -3.25
C ASP A 209 -13.43 -25.58 -3.86
N VAL A 210 -14.49 -24.98 -3.33
CA VAL A 210 -15.86 -25.13 -3.86
C VAL A 210 -15.98 -24.49 -5.24
N ALA A 211 -15.46 -23.28 -5.45
CA ALA A 211 -15.49 -22.62 -6.75
C ALA A 211 -14.71 -23.40 -7.82
N MET A 212 -13.57 -23.97 -7.46
CA MET A 212 -12.78 -24.83 -8.35
C MET A 212 -13.53 -26.11 -8.72
N LEU A 213 -14.25 -26.73 -7.77
CA LEU A 213 -15.11 -27.88 -8.07
C LEU A 213 -16.25 -27.51 -9.03
N VAL A 214 -16.95 -26.39 -8.79
CA VAL A 214 -18.05 -25.92 -9.66
C VAL A 214 -17.54 -25.64 -11.08
N THR A 215 -16.39 -24.99 -11.22
CA THR A 215 -15.79 -24.70 -12.53
C THR A 215 -15.30 -25.96 -13.24
N MET A 216 -14.72 -26.93 -12.52
CA MET A 216 -14.38 -28.25 -13.07
C MET A 216 -15.62 -28.96 -13.61
N PHE A 217 -16.70 -29.06 -12.84
CA PHE A 217 -17.96 -29.67 -13.30
C PHE A 217 -18.54 -28.93 -14.52
N GLY A 218 -18.49 -27.59 -14.53
CA GLY A 218 -18.89 -26.79 -15.69
C GLY A 218 -18.05 -27.09 -16.94
N TRP A 219 -16.74 -27.23 -16.79
CA TRP A 219 -15.86 -27.55 -17.91
C TRP A 219 -16.07 -28.98 -18.43
N PHE A 220 -16.17 -29.97 -17.54
CA PHE A 220 -16.46 -31.35 -17.92
C PHE A 220 -17.80 -31.48 -18.64
N THR A 221 -18.85 -30.83 -18.14
CA THR A 221 -20.17 -30.85 -18.81
C THR A 221 -20.12 -30.19 -20.19
N MET A 222 -19.37 -29.11 -20.35
CA MET A 222 -19.16 -28.45 -21.65
C MET A 222 -18.38 -29.34 -22.63
N VAL A 223 -17.27 -29.94 -22.19
CA VAL A 223 -16.45 -30.85 -23.02
C VAL A 223 -17.23 -32.10 -23.43
N ILE A 224 -17.96 -32.73 -22.49
CA ILE A 224 -18.79 -33.90 -22.79
C ILE A 224 -19.89 -33.53 -23.79
N SER A 225 -20.55 -32.38 -23.61
CA SER A 225 -21.58 -31.90 -24.53
C SER A 225 -21.01 -31.65 -25.93
N TYR A 226 -19.83 -31.04 -26.03
CA TYR A 226 -19.13 -30.83 -27.29
C TYR A 226 -18.75 -32.14 -27.98
N LEU A 227 -18.23 -33.12 -27.23
CA LEU A 227 -17.89 -34.44 -27.78
C LEU A 227 -19.13 -35.18 -28.29
N VAL A 228 -20.22 -35.17 -27.54
CA VAL A 228 -21.49 -35.78 -27.97
C VAL A 228 -22.02 -35.09 -29.24
N TYR A 229 -21.97 -33.75 -29.28
CA TYR A 229 -22.33 -32.98 -30.47
C TYR A 229 -21.45 -33.36 -31.67
N TYR A 230 -20.13 -33.36 -31.49
CA TYR A 230 -19.16 -33.66 -32.55
C TYR A 230 -19.36 -35.07 -33.12
N VAL A 231 -19.49 -36.07 -32.24
CA VAL A 231 -19.73 -37.47 -32.66
C VAL A 231 -21.03 -37.57 -33.43
N ARG A 232 -22.14 -37.02 -32.90
CA ARG A 232 -23.43 -37.04 -33.60
C ARG A 232 -23.33 -36.38 -34.97
N ASN A 233 -22.71 -35.21 -35.04
CA ASN A 233 -22.55 -34.49 -36.30
C ASN A 233 -21.74 -35.29 -37.33
N ASN A 234 -20.59 -35.85 -36.93
CA ASN A 234 -19.77 -36.69 -37.82
C ASN A 234 -20.49 -37.96 -38.26
N THR A 235 -21.27 -38.59 -37.37
CA THR A 235 -22.05 -39.78 -37.75
C THR A 235 -23.14 -39.46 -38.77
N GLU A 236 -23.81 -38.31 -38.65
CA GLU A 236 -24.81 -37.86 -39.62
C GLU A 236 -24.17 -37.47 -40.97
N ASP A 237 -22.98 -36.87 -40.95
CA ASP A 237 -22.25 -36.53 -42.18
C ASP A 237 -21.77 -37.78 -42.92
N ALA A 238 -21.18 -38.75 -42.21
CA ALA A 238 -20.78 -40.03 -42.78
C ALA A 238 -21.96 -40.81 -43.37
N ARG A 239 -23.13 -40.76 -42.71
CA ARG A 239 -24.36 -41.37 -43.22
C ARG A 239 -24.80 -40.76 -44.55
N ARG A 240 -24.81 -39.43 -44.65
CA ARG A 240 -25.15 -38.71 -45.89
C ARG A 240 -24.19 -39.05 -47.03
N HIS A 241 -22.88 -39.12 -46.76
CA HIS A 241 -21.89 -39.52 -47.76
C HIS A 241 -22.08 -40.96 -48.26
N LEU A 242 -22.43 -41.90 -47.38
CA LEU A 242 -22.72 -43.28 -47.78
C LEU A 242 -23.96 -43.36 -48.69
N GLU A 243 -25.01 -42.60 -48.37
CA GLU A 243 -26.22 -42.53 -49.19
C GLU A 243 -25.93 -41.94 -50.59
N TYR A 244 -25.08 -40.90 -50.66
CA TYR A 244 -24.60 -40.35 -51.93
C TYR A 244 -23.83 -41.40 -52.75
N LEU A 245 -22.90 -42.15 -52.13
CA LEU A 245 -22.14 -43.21 -52.80
C LEU A 245 -23.04 -44.33 -53.33
N LYS A 246 -24.10 -44.69 -52.61
CA LYS A 246 -25.09 -45.68 -53.07
C LYS A 246 -25.93 -45.19 -54.25
N SER A 247 -26.12 -43.88 -54.38
CA SER A 247 -26.88 -43.28 -55.48
C SER A 247 -26.06 -43.16 -56.78
N LEU A 248 -24.74 -43.31 -56.72
CA LEU A 248 -23.88 -43.29 -57.90
C LEU A 248 -24.09 -44.57 -58.73
N PRO A 249 -24.27 -44.46 -60.06
CA PRO A 249 -24.48 -45.61 -60.92
C PRO A 249 -23.21 -46.49 -60.94
N THR A 250 -23.35 -47.77 -60.59
CA THR A 250 -22.26 -48.75 -60.64
C THR A 250 -21.85 -48.99 -62.09
N LYS A 251 -20.59 -48.69 -62.42
CA LYS A 251 -20.01 -49.01 -63.74
C LYS A 251 -19.73 -50.51 -63.85
N GLN A 252 -20.79 -51.31 -64.00
CA GLN A 252 -20.71 -52.73 -64.32
C GLN A 252 -21.69 -53.05 -65.45
N GLU A 253 -21.55 -52.33 -66.55
CA GLU A 253 -22.20 -52.62 -67.84
C GLU A 253 -21.30 -52.09 -68.97
N GLN A 254 -20.03 -52.52 -68.98
CA GLN A 254 -19.11 -52.15 -70.06
C GLN A 254 -17.98 -53.19 -70.22
N SER A 255 -18.33 -54.49 -70.22
CA SER A 255 -17.41 -55.53 -70.72
C SER A 255 -18.08 -56.71 -71.45
N GLU A 256 -19.42 -56.80 -71.49
CA GLU A 256 -20.12 -57.90 -72.20
C GLU A 256 -20.65 -57.53 -73.60
N ALA A 257 -20.37 -56.31 -74.10
CA ALA A 257 -20.87 -55.85 -75.41
C ALA A 257 -19.80 -55.80 -76.51
N SER A 258 -18.70 -56.56 -76.41
CA SER A 258 -17.66 -56.61 -77.45
C SER A 258 -17.31 -58.04 -77.88
N SER A 259 -18.31 -58.91 -78.01
CA SER A 259 -18.15 -60.22 -78.66
C SER A 259 -19.33 -60.54 -79.57
N THR A 260 -19.64 -59.66 -80.52
CA THR A 260 -20.40 -60.04 -81.72
C THR A 260 -20.16 -58.99 -82.82
N ILE A 261 -20.16 -59.41 -84.09
CA ILE A 261 -19.93 -58.65 -85.34
C ILE A 261 -18.43 -58.65 -85.74
N SER A 262 -17.95 -59.32 -86.80
CA SER A 262 -18.61 -59.85 -87.99
C SER A 262 -17.75 -60.93 -88.67
N THR A 263 -18.38 -62.06 -89.00
CA THR A 263 -18.09 -62.85 -90.21
C THR A 263 -18.44 -62.01 -91.44
N VAL A 264 -17.75 -62.23 -92.59
CA VAL A 264 -18.31 -62.47 -93.94
C VAL A 264 -17.25 -62.26 -95.06
N VAL A 265 -17.18 -63.29 -95.92
CA VAL A 265 -16.44 -63.54 -97.19
C VAL A 265 -14.95 -63.87 -97.10
#